data_AF-A0A0F9PCC5-F1
#
_entry.id   AF-A0A0F9PCC5-F1
#
_cell.length_a   1.000
_cell.length_b   1.000
_cell.length_c   1.000
_cell.angle_alpha   90.00
_cell.angle_beta   90.00
_cell.angle_gamma   90.00
#
_symmetry.space_group_name_H-M   'P 1'
#
loop_
_entity.id
_entity.type
_entity.pdbx_description
1 polymer ?
#
loop_
_entity_poly.entity_id
_entity_poly.type
_entity_poly.pdbx_seq_one_letter_code
_entity_poly.pdbx_strand_id
1 'polypeptide(L)'
;MVYVANKSDLRDRGPTYSGMSETTVVPGVTALSVFADVENRGLKEAEVCNVSFYASLDTNITTSDYYLGYDALLPLPNGTFADVSWTGTFPNITEASYYIGWIIDVNDDVDEGHEENNQAHILTQLVVSTSVAAGGIPGYNVVLLVSIGSVISVIIVIRRKKIK
;
A
#
# COMPACT_ATOMS: atom_id res chain seq x y z
N MET A 1 -29.85 8.21 -25.26
CA MET A 1 -30.28 7.88 -23.88
C MET A 1 -29.04 7.30 -23.23
N VAL A 2 -28.44 7.98 -22.25
CA VAL A 2 -27.30 7.40 -21.51
C VAL A 2 -27.92 6.40 -20.55
N TYR A 3 -27.57 5.12 -20.69
CA TYR A 3 -27.98 4.10 -19.73
C TYR A 3 -27.18 4.36 -18.45
N VAL A 4 -27.83 4.95 -17.45
CA VAL A 4 -27.27 4.99 -16.09
C VAL A 4 -27.80 3.73 -15.41
N ALA A 5 -26.92 2.77 -15.16
CA ALA A 5 -27.29 1.57 -14.44
C ALA A 5 -27.82 1.96 -13.05
N ASN A 6 -28.99 1.45 -12.66
CA ASN A 6 -29.54 1.66 -11.31
C ASN A 6 -28.84 0.72 -10.32
N LYS A 7 -27.54 0.94 -10.11
CA LYS A 7 -26.60 0.12 -9.33
C LYS A 7 -25.67 1.02 -8.51
N SER A 8 -24.92 0.46 -7.56
CA SER A 8 -23.76 1.15 -6.96
C SER A 8 -22.63 1.32 -8.00
N ASP A 9 -21.66 2.16 -7.68
CA ASP A 9 -20.41 2.33 -8.47
C ASP A 9 -19.33 2.84 -7.51
N LEU A 10 -18.62 1.91 -6.88
CA LEU A 10 -17.54 2.11 -5.94
C LEU A 10 -16.26 2.40 -6.70
N ARG A 11 -15.49 3.37 -6.21
CA ARG A 11 -14.18 3.69 -6.76
C ARG A 11 -13.35 4.48 -5.78
N ASP A 12 -12.06 4.55 -6.06
CA ASP A 12 -11.16 5.49 -5.40
C ASP A 12 -11.61 6.94 -5.61
N ARG A 13 -11.53 7.74 -4.55
CA ARG A 13 -11.85 9.18 -4.56
C ARG A 13 -10.72 10.04 -5.13
N GLY A 14 -9.55 9.46 -5.33
CA GLY A 14 -8.41 10.07 -6.00
C GLY A 14 -7.17 10.23 -5.09
N PRO A 15 -6.02 10.57 -5.68
CA PRO A 15 -4.71 10.52 -5.00
C PRO A 15 -4.53 11.55 -3.88
N THR A 16 -5.43 12.53 -3.74
CA THR A 16 -5.42 13.49 -2.61
C THR A 16 -6.01 12.88 -1.34
N TYR A 17 -6.77 11.80 -1.46
CA TYR A 17 -7.51 11.14 -0.38
C TYR A 17 -6.95 9.76 -0.04
N SER A 18 -5.69 9.52 -0.38
CA SER A 18 -4.98 8.29 -0.04
C SER A 18 -3.55 8.60 0.36
N GLY A 19 -2.95 7.69 1.12
CA GLY A 19 -1.60 7.89 1.61
C GLY A 19 -1.06 6.70 2.39
N MET A 20 0.22 6.81 2.71
CA MET A 20 0.94 5.83 3.52
C MET A 20 1.82 6.54 4.54
N SER A 21 2.02 5.91 5.70
CA SER A 21 2.78 6.52 6.81
C SER A 21 4.28 6.61 6.55
N GLU A 22 4.82 5.74 5.69
CA GLU A 22 6.24 5.62 5.40
C GLU A 22 6.49 5.52 3.90
N THR A 23 7.62 6.07 3.42
CA THR A 23 8.09 5.90 2.04
C THR A 23 9.28 4.95 1.95
N THR A 24 9.76 4.43 3.07
CA THR A 24 10.81 3.41 3.14
C THR A 24 10.52 2.42 4.26
N VAL A 25 10.57 1.12 3.96
CA VAL A 25 10.24 0.05 4.90
C VAL A 25 11.32 -1.02 4.94
N VAL A 26 11.48 -1.64 6.11
CA VAL A 26 12.26 -2.86 6.29
C VAL A 26 11.28 -4.02 6.53
N PRO A 27 11.32 -5.08 5.70
CA PRO A 27 10.46 -6.25 5.87
C PRO A 27 10.54 -6.86 7.27
N GLY A 28 9.38 -7.18 7.86
CA GLY A 28 9.25 -7.75 9.19
C GLY A 28 9.56 -6.79 10.35
N VAL A 29 9.87 -5.52 10.07
CA VAL A 29 10.29 -4.53 11.08
C VAL A 29 9.42 -3.28 11.05
N THR A 30 9.30 -2.63 9.88
CA THR A 30 8.58 -1.35 9.80
C THR A 30 7.08 -1.57 9.90
N ALA A 31 6.42 -0.88 10.83
CA ALA A 31 4.97 -0.74 10.84
C ALA A 31 4.56 0.25 9.74
N LEU A 32 3.65 -0.17 8.87
CA LEU A 32 3.12 0.61 7.77
C LEU A 32 1.62 0.78 7.97
N SER A 33 1.14 2.00 7.79
CA SER A 33 -0.28 2.32 7.68
C SER A 33 -0.55 2.86 6.27
N VAL A 34 -1.61 2.38 5.65
CA VAL A 34 -2.08 2.76 4.30
C VAL A 34 -3.57 3.07 4.42
N PHE A 35 -4.01 4.18 3.82
CA PHE A 35 -5.42 4.57 3.81
C PHE A 35 -5.83 5.07 2.43
N ALA A 36 -7.13 4.98 2.14
CA ALA A 36 -7.78 5.56 0.98
C ALA A 36 -9.24 5.89 1.27
N ASP A 37 -9.78 6.92 0.64
CA ASP A 37 -11.22 7.13 0.56
C ASP A 37 -11.81 6.35 -0.62
N VAL A 38 -12.83 5.54 -0.34
CA VAL A 38 -13.71 4.94 -1.36
C VAL A 38 -14.99 5.75 -1.44
N GLU A 39 -15.42 6.09 -2.65
CA GLU A 39 -16.69 6.78 -2.92
C GLU A 39 -17.65 5.89 -3.71
N ASN A 40 -18.96 6.05 -3.44
CA ASN A 40 -20.01 5.44 -4.26
C ASN A 40 -20.66 6.50 -5.16
N ARG A 41 -20.38 6.44 -6.46
CA ARG A 41 -20.90 7.35 -7.49
C ARG A 41 -22.09 6.80 -8.29
N GLY A 42 -22.63 5.66 -7.87
CA GLY A 42 -23.72 4.97 -8.56
C GLY A 42 -25.06 5.69 -8.43
N LEU A 43 -26.15 4.93 -8.36
CA LEU A 43 -27.49 5.40 -8.00
C LEU A 43 -28.09 4.63 -6.82
N LYS A 44 -27.44 3.55 -6.38
CA LYS A 44 -27.84 2.75 -5.21
C LYS A 44 -26.77 2.75 -4.13
N GLU A 45 -27.19 2.39 -2.92
CA GLU A 45 -26.26 1.98 -1.85
C GLU A 45 -25.47 0.74 -2.28
N ALA A 46 -24.17 0.74 -2.00
CA ALA A 46 -23.32 -0.43 -2.16
C ALA A 46 -23.46 -1.32 -0.92
N GLU A 47 -23.47 -2.64 -1.12
CA GLU A 47 -23.47 -3.61 -0.03
C GLU A 47 -22.08 -3.71 0.63
N VAL A 48 -21.95 -4.60 1.62
CA VAL A 48 -20.65 -4.84 2.27
C VAL A 48 -19.70 -5.55 1.30
N CYS A 49 -18.46 -5.09 1.23
CA CYS A 49 -17.40 -5.73 0.46
C CYS A 49 -16.03 -5.51 1.10
N ASN A 50 -14.99 -6.10 0.54
CA ASN A 50 -13.62 -5.91 1.02
C ASN A 50 -12.84 -4.97 0.11
N VAL A 51 -12.03 -4.09 0.72
CA VAL A 51 -10.97 -3.36 0.02
C VAL A 51 -9.64 -4.01 0.36
N SER A 52 -9.04 -4.67 -0.63
CA SER A 52 -7.80 -5.43 -0.47
C SER A 52 -6.60 -4.59 -0.88
N PHE A 53 -5.58 -4.53 -0.04
CA PHE A 53 -4.36 -3.74 -0.23
C PHE A 53 -3.21 -4.62 -0.71
N TYR A 54 -2.42 -4.08 -1.64
CA TYR A 54 -1.32 -4.77 -2.31
C TYR A 54 -0.09 -3.89 -2.46
N ALA A 55 1.08 -4.53 -2.54
CA ALA A 55 2.30 -3.93 -3.05
C ALA A 55 2.61 -4.50 -4.45
N SER A 56 2.62 -3.64 -5.46
CA SER A 56 2.84 -3.98 -6.87
C SER A 56 4.14 -3.40 -7.41
N LEU A 57 4.75 -4.05 -8.40
CA LEU A 57 5.94 -3.53 -9.10
C LEU A 57 5.60 -2.48 -10.16
N ASP A 58 4.33 -2.37 -10.54
CA ASP A 58 3.84 -1.40 -11.50
C ASP A 58 2.54 -0.73 -11.03
N THR A 59 1.95 0.11 -11.88
CA THR A 59 0.76 0.89 -11.53
C THR A 59 -0.55 0.12 -11.73
N ASN A 60 -0.50 -1.10 -12.28
CA ASN A 60 -1.65 -1.95 -12.53
C ASN A 60 -1.81 -2.95 -11.37
N ILE A 61 -2.64 -2.59 -10.39
CA ILE A 61 -2.86 -3.41 -9.20
C ILE A 61 -3.73 -4.62 -9.54
N THR A 62 -3.21 -5.81 -9.26
CA THR A 62 -3.87 -7.09 -9.52
C THR A 62 -3.76 -8.03 -8.32
N THR A 63 -4.58 -9.08 -8.30
CA THR A 63 -4.50 -10.13 -7.28
C THR A 63 -3.22 -10.99 -7.35
N SER A 64 -2.39 -10.79 -8.38
CA SER A 64 -1.06 -11.42 -8.48
C SER A 64 0.03 -10.63 -7.75
N ASP A 65 -0.25 -9.40 -7.32
CA ASP A 65 0.66 -8.58 -6.52
C ASP A 65 0.76 -9.08 -5.08
N TYR A 66 1.70 -8.52 -4.32
CA TYR A 66 1.92 -8.93 -2.94
C TYR A 66 0.79 -8.40 -2.03
N TYR A 67 -0.08 -9.31 -1.59
CA TYR A 67 -1.16 -8.99 -0.66
C TYR A 67 -0.64 -8.53 0.71
N LEU A 68 -1.16 -7.41 1.20
CA LEU A 68 -0.83 -6.85 2.51
C LEU A 68 -1.91 -7.14 3.55
N GLY A 69 -3.17 -7.06 3.14
CA GLY A 69 -4.34 -7.24 3.99
C GLY A 69 -5.57 -6.58 3.37
N TYR A 70 -6.62 -6.44 4.16
CA TYR A 70 -7.87 -5.82 3.71
C TYR A 70 -8.53 -5.04 4.84
N ASP A 71 -9.44 -4.16 4.45
CA ASP A 71 -10.45 -3.57 5.32
C ASP A 71 -11.85 -3.90 4.78
N ALA A 72 -12.83 -3.98 5.68
CA ALA A 72 -14.22 -4.21 5.31
C ALA A 72 -14.92 -2.87 5.05
N LEU A 73 -15.36 -2.65 3.82
CA LEU A 73 -16.21 -1.53 3.47
C LEU A 73 -17.64 -1.86 3.90
N LEU A 74 -18.13 -1.17 4.92
CA LEU A 74 -19.54 -1.24 5.32
C LEU A 74 -20.46 -0.65 4.24
N PRO A 75 -21.78 -0.95 4.28
CA PRO A 75 -22.70 -0.42 3.29
C PRO A 75 -22.54 1.10 3.09
N LEU A 76 -22.35 1.49 1.83
CA LEU A 76 -21.98 2.86 1.48
C LEU A 76 -23.09 3.51 0.66
N PRO A 77 -23.85 4.45 1.25
CA PRO A 77 -24.93 5.14 0.54
C PRO A 77 -24.44 5.87 -0.70
N ASN A 78 -25.35 6.02 -1.66
CA ASN A 78 -25.05 6.76 -2.88
C ASN A 78 -24.59 8.20 -2.61
N GLY A 79 -23.56 8.66 -3.33
CA GLY A 79 -23.03 10.01 -3.24
C GLY A 79 -22.21 10.28 -1.97
N THR A 80 -21.87 9.24 -1.21
CA THR A 80 -21.05 9.32 0.00
C THR A 80 -19.70 8.63 -0.19
N PHE A 81 -18.82 8.79 0.80
CA PHE A 81 -17.51 8.19 0.84
C PHE A 81 -17.20 7.65 2.24
N ALA A 82 -16.28 6.69 2.32
CA ALA A 82 -15.75 6.14 3.55
C ALA A 82 -14.23 5.98 3.46
N ASP A 83 -13.55 6.15 4.59
CA ASP A 83 -12.15 5.80 4.75
C ASP A 83 -12.02 4.29 4.90
N VAL A 84 -11.04 3.70 4.24
CA VAL A 84 -10.60 2.32 4.41
C VAL A 84 -9.10 2.31 4.64
N SER A 85 -8.65 1.46 5.56
CA SER A 85 -7.24 1.43 5.93
C SER A 85 -6.72 0.06 6.26
N TRP A 86 -5.44 -0.14 5.96
CA TRP A 86 -4.68 -1.29 6.44
C TRP A 86 -3.50 -0.79 7.27
N THR A 87 -3.31 -1.37 8.45
CA THR A 87 -2.13 -1.14 9.28
C THR A 87 -1.55 -2.46 9.72
N GLY A 88 -0.24 -2.63 9.51
CA GLY A 88 0.46 -3.85 9.87
C GLY A 88 1.97 -3.71 9.77
N THR A 89 2.69 -4.71 10.25
CA THR A 89 4.12 -4.83 9.96
C THR A 89 4.30 -5.20 8.49
N PHE A 90 5.12 -4.45 7.75
CA PHE A 90 5.36 -4.72 6.33
C PHE A 90 5.89 -6.15 6.15
N PRO A 91 5.25 -6.98 5.30
CA PRO A 91 5.56 -8.40 5.21
C PRO A 91 6.90 -8.66 4.52
N ASN A 92 7.32 -9.93 4.49
CA ASN A 92 8.58 -10.35 3.88
C ASN A 92 8.55 -10.30 2.35
N ILE A 93 8.52 -9.08 1.80
CA ILE A 93 8.58 -8.77 0.37
C ILE A 93 10.03 -8.41 0.00
N THR A 94 10.46 -8.81 -1.19
CA THR A 94 11.82 -8.56 -1.68
C THR A 94 12.14 -7.07 -1.83
N GLU A 95 13.42 -6.73 -1.75
CA GLU A 95 13.91 -5.36 -1.96
C GLU A 95 13.65 -4.89 -3.40
N ALA A 96 12.82 -3.84 -3.53
CA ALA A 96 12.54 -3.09 -4.75
C ALA A 96 11.73 -1.83 -4.38
N SER A 97 11.36 -1.03 -5.39
CA SER A 97 10.34 0.01 -5.25
C SER A 97 8.98 -0.56 -5.66
N TYR A 98 7.97 -0.35 -4.83
CA TYR A 98 6.61 -0.82 -5.06
C TYR A 98 5.62 0.34 -5.10
N TYR A 99 4.59 0.21 -5.92
CA TYR A 99 3.36 0.97 -5.76
C TYR A 99 2.50 0.29 -4.71
N ILE A 100 1.98 1.07 -3.76
CA ILE A 100 0.97 0.59 -2.83
C ILE A 100 -0.38 0.96 -3.40
N GLY A 101 -1.26 -0.03 -3.52
CA GLY A 101 -2.59 0.18 -4.06
C GLY A 101 -3.61 -0.81 -3.53
N TRP A 102 -4.81 -0.74 -4.07
CA TRP A 102 -5.93 -1.53 -3.60
C TRP A 102 -6.88 -1.93 -4.73
N ILE A 103 -7.65 -2.98 -4.45
CA ILE A 103 -8.77 -3.44 -5.25
C ILE A 103 -10.00 -3.41 -4.35
N ILE A 104 -11.00 -2.62 -4.74
CA ILE A 104 -12.31 -2.53 -4.10
C ILE A 104 -13.15 -3.70 -4.61
N ASP A 105 -13.83 -4.38 -3.70
CA ASP A 105 -14.69 -5.52 -4.00
C ASP A 105 -14.00 -6.62 -4.83
N VAL A 106 -12.83 -7.07 -4.37
CA VAL A 106 -11.98 -8.03 -5.11
C VAL A 106 -12.66 -9.37 -5.45
N ASN A 107 -13.76 -9.70 -4.77
CA ASN A 107 -14.49 -10.95 -4.96
C ASN A 107 -15.73 -10.81 -5.85
N ASP A 108 -16.03 -9.60 -6.36
CA ASP A 108 -17.25 -9.33 -7.14
C ASP A 108 -18.52 -9.60 -6.30
N ASP A 109 -18.50 -9.18 -5.02
CA ASP A 109 -19.59 -9.39 -4.06
C ASP A 109 -20.74 -8.36 -4.26
N VAL A 110 -20.46 -7.20 -4.87
CA VAL A 110 -21.38 -6.09 -5.09
C VAL A 110 -21.59 -5.90 -6.59
N ASP A 111 -22.83 -5.99 -7.06
CA ASP A 111 -23.15 -5.77 -8.47
C ASP A 111 -23.14 -4.26 -8.83
N GLU A 112 -22.12 -3.83 -9.56
CA GLU A 112 -21.84 -2.41 -9.83
C GLU A 112 -22.22 -1.99 -11.26
N GLY A 113 -22.30 -0.68 -11.45
CA GLY A 113 -22.50 -0.06 -12.75
C GLY A 113 -21.25 -0.14 -13.64
N HIS A 114 -20.07 -0.24 -13.03
CA HIS A 114 -18.78 -0.34 -13.67
C HIS A 114 -17.86 -1.16 -12.75
N GLU A 115 -17.34 -2.29 -13.23
CA GLU A 115 -16.47 -3.18 -12.42
C GLU A 115 -14.97 -2.92 -12.66
N GLU A 116 -14.66 -2.12 -13.67
CA GLU A 116 -13.28 -1.91 -14.15
C GLU A 116 -12.61 -0.66 -13.55
N ASN A 117 -13.27 0.06 -12.63
CA ASN A 117 -12.77 1.28 -11.97
C ASN A 117 -12.47 1.07 -10.48
N ASN A 118 -12.33 -0.18 -10.05
CA ASN A 118 -12.22 -0.56 -8.65
C ASN A 118 -10.77 -0.66 -8.17
N GLN A 119 -9.80 -0.29 -9.01
CA GLN A 119 -8.37 -0.35 -8.68
C GLN A 119 -7.73 1.04 -8.69
N ALA A 120 -6.89 1.29 -7.68
CA ALA A 120 -6.10 2.51 -7.59
C ALA A 120 -4.81 2.30 -6.79
N HIS A 121 -3.91 3.27 -6.86
CA HIS A 121 -2.62 3.23 -6.17
C HIS A 121 -2.16 4.63 -5.74
N ILE A 122 -1.27 4.64 -4.75
CA ILE A 122 -0.54 5.84 -4.32
C ILE A 122 0.53 6.18 -5.36
N LEU A 123 0.59 7.44 -5.78
CA LEU A 123 1.51 7.92 -6.81
C LEU A 123 3.00 7.79 -6.43
N THR A 124 3.30 7.91 -5.14
CA THR A 124 4.67 7.78 -4.60
C THR A 124 4.98 6.32 -4.32
N GLN A 125 6.11 5.84 -4.81
CA GLN A 125 6.58 4.48 -4.53
C GLN A 125 7.05 4.31 -3.08
N LEU A 126 6.78 3.14 -2.53
CA LEU A 126 7.37 2.63 -1.30
C LEU A 126 8.69 1.93 -1.61
N VAL A 127 9.77 2.35 -0.96
CA VAL A 127 11.09 1.72 -1.10
C VAL A 127 11.25 0.63 -0.04
N VAL A 128 11.39 -0.62 -0.48
CA VAL A 128 11.71 -1.73 0.43
C VAL A 128 13.22 -1.85 0.52
N SER A 129 13.77 -1.77 1.74
CA SER A 129 15.22 -1.89 2.00
C SER A 129 15.47 -2.96 3.03
N THR A 130 16.43 -3.85 2.79
CA THR A 130 16.90 -4.81 3.80
C THR A 130 17.85 -4.19 4.82
N SER A 131 18.26 -2.94 4.61
CA SER A 131 19.03 -2.17 5.59
C SER A 131 18.09 -1.42 6.53
N VAL A 132 18.16 -1.73 7.83
CA VAL A 132 17.74 -0.78 8.86
C VAL A 132 18.65 0.42 8.74
N ALA A 133 18.08 1.61 8.55
CA ALA A 133 18.82 2.87 8.66
C ALA A 133 19.45 2.91 10.07
N ALA A 134 20.68 2.43 10.19
CA ALA A 134 21.42 2.51 11.42
C ALA A 134 21.56 4.00 11.72
N GLY A 135 20.89 4.47 12.78
CA GLY A 135 21.02 5.84 13.27
C GLY A 135 22.51 6.19 13.29
N GLY A 136 22.93 7.00 12.33
CA GLY A 136 24.34 7.18 12.05
C GLY A 136 25.03 7.82 13.24
N ILE A 137 26.17 7.27 13.67
CA ILE A 137 27.05 7.98 14.60
C ILE A 137 27.66 9.15 13.82
N PRO A 138 27.50 10.42 14.26
CA PRO A 138 28.09 11.57 13.56
C PRO A 138 29.59 11.39 13.32
N GLY A 139 30.01 11.45 12.05
CA GLY A 139 31.42 11.28 11.64
C GLY A 139 31.81 9.86 11.20
N TYR A 140 30.89 8.91 11.23
CA TYR A 140 31.11 7.52 10.81
C TYR A 140 30.13 7.10 9.72
N ASN A 141 30.57 6.20 8.84
CA ASN A 141 29.71 5.43 7.94
C ASN A 141 29.48 4.06 8.59
N VAL A 142 28.22 3.63 8.64
CA VAL A 142 27.86 2.28 9.10
C VAL A 142 27.71 1.40 7.87
N VAL A 143 28.46 0.29 7.81
CA VAL A 143 28.29 -0.74 6.77
C VAL A 143 27.68 -1.95 7.44
N LEU A 144 26.49 -2.35 7.00
CA LEU A 144 25.83 -3.57 7.42
C LEU A 144 26.24 -4.70 6.46
N LEU A 145 26.99 -5.67 6.95
CA LEU A 145 27.25 -6.91 6.22
C LEU A 145 26.35 -7.99 6.81
N VAL A 146 25.33 -8.39 6.05
CA VAL A 146 24.51 -9.56 6.38
C VAL A 146 25.18 -10.78 5.74
N SER A 147 25.66 -11.72 6.55
CA SER A 147 26.25 -12.96 6.02
C SER A 147 25.15 -13.89 5.53
N ILE A 148 25.25 -14.36 4.29
CA ILE A 148 24.35 -15.37 3.74
C ILE A 148 24.57 -16.66 4.54
N GLY A 149 23.65 -16.98 5.46
CA GLY A 149 23.65 -18.23 6.24
C GLY A 149 23.77 -18.10 7.76
N SER A 150 23.84 -16.90 8.35
CA SER A 150 23.87 -16.73 9.81
C SER A 150 22.94 -15.62 10.30
N VAL A 151 22.21 -15.85 11.40
CA VAL A 151 21.31 -14.90 12.07
C VAL A 151 22.03 -13.75 12.79
N ILE A 152 23.36 -13.62 12.61
CA ILE A 152 24.17 -12.59 13.24
C ILE A 152 24.65 -11.60 12.18
N SER A 153 24.14 -10.38 12.25
CA SER A 153 24.64 -9.25 11.46
C SER A 153 25.83 -8.61 12.17
N VAL A 154 26.92 -8.35 11.42
CA VAL A 154 28.08 -7.61 11.94
C VAL A 154 27.96 -6.14 11.53
N ILE A 155 28.02 -5.23 12.50
CA ILE A 155 28.02 -3.79 12.28
C ILE A 155 29.47 -3.30 12.29
N ILE A 156 29.98 -2.81 11.16
CA ILE A 156 31.30 -2.17 11.07
C ILE A 156 31.14 -0.66 10.98
N VAL A 157 31.81 0.06 11.87
CA VAL A 157 31.80 1.53 11.96
C VAL A 157 33.10 2.07 11.38
N ILE A 158 33.04 2.73 10.21
CA ILE A 158 34.22 3.28 9.52
C ILE A 158 34.24 4.80 9.67
N ARG A 159 35.33 5.35 10.20
CA ARG A 159 35.51 6.81 10.35
C ARG A 159 35.67 7.49 9.00
N ARG A 160 34.94 8.58 8.75
CA ARG A 160 35.13 9.40 7.54
C ARG A 160 36.52 10.04 7.55
N LYS A 161 37.36 9.72 6.56
CA LYS A 161 38.65 10.39 6.34
C LYS A 161 38.38 11.75 5.70
N LYS A 162 38.67 12.85 6.39
CA LYS A 162 38.63 14.20 5.78
C LYS A 162 39.74 14.26 4.73
N ILE A 163 39.37 14.40 3.46
CA ILE A 163 40.30 14.80 2.39
C ILE A 163 40.54 16.30 2.61
N LYS A 164 41.80 16.70 2.80
CA LYS A 164 42.21 18.09 2.88
C LYS A 164 42.39 18.67 1.49
#